data_AF-A0A3A0GAN0-F1
#
_entry.id   AF-A0A3A0GAN0-F1
#
_cell.length_a   1.000
_cell.length_b   1.000
_cell.length_c   1.000
_cell.angle_alpha   90.00
_cell.angle_beta   90.00
_cell.angle_gamma   90.00
#
_symmetry.space_group_name_H-M   'P 1'
#
loop_
_entity.id
_entity.type
_entity.pdbx_description
1 polymer ?
#
loop_
_entity_poly.entity_id
_entity_poly.type
_entity_poly.pdbx_seq_one_letter_code
_entity_poly.pdbx_strand_id
1 'polypeptide(L)'
;MVWCPAPGVNRPGRRVRGAGASRAPPAESARGSRGMGPPLRISGGWSSSFGLRRMDIRNRPLHDHASPPMEHPVPAWTIAEFDPATATPDVWRRYHAYRRARAIESDPDDPVVPDAVFEQGWRDERLDHDWAYHEAVVEADGQVVATFGSEAPKPGTPDYANNGHMMFSSAAVLEPWRRQGIGRAWLRHVLAWMPETGATTLTASAHEPDGRAFLRWLAGEPKQLLRYSRTDFRTLDWTMVQRWVDEAAGRAPGHTLEIHTHRLPEALWEEYCAARTEQMRHIPRDGLDMGDWVFDAGDLRDFYRQLDTYAADHHVIWVRDPAGRIVAITDVGYYPHQPHRVQQFFTGVHPDARGLGLGKWVKARMLQVVRDAYADRDIHWVRTDNATTNAPMLAINERLGFREYRVRGIYQVHRDQIAERLGV
;
A
#
# COMPACT_ATOMS: atom_id res chain seq x y z
N MET A 1 -14.30 1.06 5.19
CA MET A 1 -12.92 0.75 5.63
C MET A 1 -11.94 1.66 4.91
N VAL A 2 -11.06 2.30 5.69
CA VAL A 2 -9.77 2.80 5.21
C VAL A 2 -8.74 1.73 5.55
N TRP A 3 -8.07 1.19 4.54
CA TRP A 3 -7.12 0.09 4.59
C TRP A 3 -5.73 0.60 4.21
N CYS A 4 -4.71 0.23 4.97
CA CYS A 4 -3.33 0.19 4.48
C CYS A 4 -3.07 -1.27 4.02
N PRO A 5 -2.28 -1.53 2.96
CA PRO A 5 -1.81 -2.88 2.71
C PRO A 5 -1.21 -3.53 3.93
N ALA A 6 -1.66 -4.77 4.19
CA ALA A 6 -1.05 -5.65 5.17
C ALA A 6 0.48 -5.70 4.96
N PRO A 7 1.27 -5.77 6.04
CA PRO A 7 2.72 -5.75 5.94
C PRO A 7 3.35 -6.84 5.06
N GLY A 8 4.62 -6.64 4.72
CA GLY A 8 5.51 -7.65 4.13
C GLY A 8 5.63 -7.66 2.60
N VAL A 9 4.54 -7.48 1.86
CA VAL A 9 4.53 -7.84 0.42
C VAL A 9 5.18 -6.80 -0.52
N ASN A 10 5.11 -5.51 -0.19
CA ASN A 10 5.66 -4.40 -0.99
C ASN A 10 6.44 -3.39 -0.12
N ARG A 11 7.14 -3.88 0.91
CA ARG A 11 7.95 -3.04 1.81
C ARG A 11 9.44 -3.18 1.51
N PRO A 12 10.16 -2.06 1.33
CA PRO A 12 11.60 -2.02 1.19
C PRO A 12 12.31 -1.58 2.49
N GLY A 13 13.63 -1.53 2.43
CA GLY A 13 14.52 -1.10 3.49
C GLY A 13 15.99 -1.51 3.28
N ARG A 14 16.85 -0.73 3.95
CA ARG A 14 18.26 -0.98 4.31
C ARG A 14 19.35 -1.03 3.22
N ARG A 15 20.57 -0.74 3.71
CA ARG A 15 21.86 -0.86 3.03
C ARG A 15 22.88 -1.27 4.09
N VAL A 16 23.59 -2.36 3.88
CA VAL A 16 24.75 -2.71 4.71
C VAL A 16 25.89 -1.74 4.40
N ARG A 17 26.40 -1.02 5.42
CA ARG A 17 27.61 -0.20 5.29
C ARG A 17 28.86 -1.08 5.24
N GLY A 18 29.28 -1.48 4.04
CA GLY A 18 30.64 -1.97 3.81
C GLY A 18 31.68 -0.87 4.09
N ALA A 19 32.72 -1.20 4.84
CA ALA A 19 33.81 -0.29 5.17
C ALA A 19 34.96 -0.38 4.15
N GLY A 20 35.60 0.75 3.79
CA GLY A 20 36.95 0.74 3.21
C GLY A 20 37.22 1.66 1.99
N ALA A 21 37.63 2.89 2.27
CA ALA A 21 38.61 3.73 1.54
C ALA A 21 38.63 3.83 -0.01
N SER A 22 38.53 5.07 -0.52
CA SER A 22 39.73 5.85 -0.95
C SER A 22 39.43 7.30 -1.42
N ARG A 23 40.51 8.09 -1.55
CA ARG A 23 40.60 9.54 -1.92
C ARG A 23 40.76 9.70 -3.45
N ALA A 24 40.51 10.80 -4.16
CA ALA A 24 39.94 12.17 -3.99
C ALA A 24 39.74 12.71 -5.47
N PRO A 25 39.74 14.02 -5.87
CA PRO A 25 39.58 15.34 -5.23
C PRO A 25 38.44 16.22 -5.87
N PRO A 26 38.20 17.49 -5.44
CA PRO A 26 37.16 18.35 -6.02
C PRO A 26 37.65 19.18 -7.23
N ALA A 27 36.70 19.71 -8.02
CA ALA A 27 36.95 20.70 -9.08
C ALA A 27 36.06 21.94 -8.88
N GLU A 28 36.63 23.14 -9.06
CA GLU A 28 35.97 24.43 -8.86
C GLU A 28 35.52 25.12 -10.17
N SER A 29 34.49 25.97 -10.04
CA SER A 29 34.30 27.25 -10.74
C SER A 29 33.86 27.32 -12.22
N ALA A 30 32.70 27.98 -12.43
CA ALA A 30 32.45 29.12 -13.34
C ALA A 30 30.97 29.52 -13.19
N ARG A 31 30.55 30.69 -12.65
CA ARG A 31 30.61 32.08 -13.16
C ARG A 31 29.94 32.33 -14.52
N GLY A 32 28.92 33.22 -14.51
CA GLY A 32 28.30 33.84 -15.69
C GLY A 32 26.98 33.19 -16.12
N SER A 33 25.92 33.90 -16.51
CA SER A 33 25.72 35.36 -16.66
C SER A 33 24.25 35.77 -16.54
N ARG A 34 23.99 37.07 -16.37
CA ARG A 34 22.65 37.68 -16.18
C ARG A 34 21.82 37.72 -17.47
N GLY A 35 20.49 37.77 -17.33
CA GLY A 35 19.55 38.09 -18.41
C GLY A 35 18.17 38.54 -17.90
N MET A 36 17.98 39.85 -17.71
CA MET A 36 16.66 40.50 -17.72
C MET A 36 16.14 40.55 -19.18
N GLY A 37 14.84 40.60 -19.50
CA GLY A 37 13.65 40.75 -18.67
C GLY A 37 12.34 40.48 -19.47
N PRO A 38 11.16 40.91 -18.98
CA PRO A 38 9.82 40.56 -19.50
C PRO A 38 9.24 41.72 -20.35
N PRO A 39 7.91 41.87 -20.58
CA PRO A 39 6.76 40.96 -20.44
C PRO A 39 5.89 40.84 -21.73
N LEU A 40 4.90 39.94 -21.74
CA LEU A 40 3.74 40.06 -22.63
C LEU A 40 2.43 39.83 -21.87
N ARG A 41 1.65 40.90 -21.68
CA ARG A 41 0.24 40.87 -21.29
C ARG A 41 -0.61 40.66 -22.55
N ILE A 42 -1.62 39.81 -22.49
CA ILE A 42 -2.81 39.93 -23.33
C ILE A 42 -4.04 39.92 -22.43
N SER A 43 -4.96 40.84 -22.72
CA SER A 43 -6.14 41.18 -21.92
C SER A 43 -7.43 40.71 -22.57
N GLY A 44 -8.42 40.33 -21.75
CA GLY A 44 -9.79 40.07 -22.16
C GLY A 44 -10.52 39.22 -21.11
N GLY A 45 -11.50 39.69 -20.35
CA GLY A 45 -12.18 40.98 -20.39
C GLY A 45 -13.66 40.82 -20.75
N TRP A 46 -14.45 40.20 -19.88
CA TRP A 46 -15.92 40.19 -19.96
C TRP A 46 -16.51 40.58 -18.62
N SER A 47 -17.25 41.68 -18.62
CA SER A 47 -17.95 42.24 -17.48
C SER A 47 -19.46 42.12 -17.67
N SER A 48 -20.19 41.66 -16.65
CA SER A 48 -21.64 41.86 -16.57
C SER A 48 -22.07 42.10 -15.13
N SER A 49 -22.21 43.37 -14.78
CA SER A 49 -22.70 43.87 -13.49
C SER A 49 -24.22 43.84 -13.41
N PHE A 50 -24.79 43.37 -12.29
CA PHE A 50 -26.20 43.62 -11.96
C PHE A 50 -26.41 43.87 -10.45
N GLY A 51 -26.93 45.05 -10.12
CA GLY A 51 -28.00 45.18 -9.12
C GLY A 51 -27.67 45.23 -7.62
N LEU A 52 -26.81 46.14 -7.17
CA LEU A 52 -26.81 46.54 -5.75
C LEU A 52 -28.09 47.33 -5.40
N ARG A 53 -29.04 46.70 -4.71
CA ARG A 53 -30.10 47.42 -3.97
C ARG A 53 -29.61 47.75 -2.57
N ARG A 54 -29.50 49.05 -2.25
CA ARG A 54 -29.37 49.51 -0.86
C ARG A 54 -30.66 49.16 -0.10
N MET A 55 -30.53 48.41 0.99
CA MET A 55 -31.55 48.36 2.03
C MET A 55 -30.97 48.97 3.31
N ASP A 56 -31.56 50.08 3.73
CA ASP A 56 -31.27 50.76 4.99
C ASP A 56 -32.00 50.00 6.12
N ILE A 57 -31.24 49.36 7.02
CA ILE A 57 -31.78 48.69 8.21
C ILE A 57 -31.18 49.36 9.44
N ARG A 58 -32.04 50.10 10.14
CA ARG A 58 -31.73 50.90 11.32
C ARG A 58 -31.33 50.03 12.52
N ASN A 59 -30.51 50.60 13.41
CA ASN A 59 -29.97 49.97 14.62
C ASN A 59 -30.93 49.05 15.41
N ARG A 60 -30.69 47.74 15.27
CA ARG A 60 -30.75 46.69 16.30
C ARG A 60 -29.86 46.93 17.55
N PRO A 61 -30.34 47.07 18.80
CA PRO A 61 -29.46 46.85 19.95
C PRO A 61 -28.97 45.40 19.96
N LEU A 62 -27.66 45.19 20.16
CA LEU A 62 -27.09 43.87 20.40
C LEU A 62 -27.48 43.41 21.80
N HIS A 63 -28.44 42.49 21.89
CA HIS A 63 -28.65 41.72 23.12
C HIS A 63 -27.65 40.57 23.18
N ASP A 64 -26.93 40.52 24.30
CA ASP A 64 -25.85 39.59 24.56
C ASP A 64 -26.42 38.19 24.87
N HIS A 65 -26.77 37.46 23.81
CA HIS A 65 -27.17 36.07 23.89
C HIS A 65 -25.92 35.18 23.81
N ALA A 66 -25.22 35.09 24.94
CA ALA A 66 -24.31 33.96 25.19
C ALA A 66 -25.11 32.66 24.97
N SER A 67 -24.84 31.99 23.85
CA SER A 67 -25.43 30.68 23.58
C SER A 67 -24.91 29.72 24.66
N PRO A 68 -25.76 28.89 25.29
CA PRO A 68 -25.26 27.90 26.24
C PRO A 68 -24.25 27.00 25.51
N PRO A 69 -23.19 26.55 26.21
CA PRO A 69 -22.25 25.61 25.59
C PRO A 69 -23.04 24.41 25.08
N MET A 70 -22.86 24.05 23.81
CA MET A 70 -23.45 22.82 23.30
C MET A 70 -22.82 21.67 24.08
N GLU A 71 -23.60 21.04 24.94
CA GLU A 71 -23.27 19.74 25.51
C GLU A 71 -23.20 18.74 24.36
N HIS A 72 -22.00 18.59 23.80
CA HIS A 72 -21.71 17.49 22.91
C HIS A 72 -21.92 16.21 23.73
N PRO A 73 -22.89 15.35 23.38
CA PRO A 73 -23.14 14.14 24.15
C PRO A 73 -21.84 13.34 24.21
N VAL A 74 -21.48 12.90 25.41
CA VAL A 74 -20.27 12.10 25.63
C VAL A 74 -20.34 10.92 24.66
N PRO A 75 -19.32 10.69 23.82
CA PRO A 75 -19.37 9.60 22.87
C PRO A 75 -19.58 8.28 23.62
N ALA A 76 -20.49 7.43 23.13
CA ALA A 76 -20.74 6.10 23.68
C ALA A 76 -19.59 5.11 23.42
N TRP A 77 -18.40 5.62 23.12
CA TRP A 77 -17.21 4.90 22.73
C TRP A 77 -15.95 5.63 23.24
N THR A 78 -14.90 4.88 23.54
CA THR A 78 -13.59 5.38 23.97
C THR A 78 -12.49 4.86 23.05
N ILE A 79 -11.33 5.50 23.06
CA ILE A 79 -10.13 5.02 22.35
C ILE A 79 -9.16 4.50 23.39
N ALA A 80 -8.62 3.30 23.17
CA ALA A 80 -7.54 2.72 23.96
C ALA A 80 -6.37 2.33 23.04
N GLU A 81 -5.14 2.56 23.50
CA GLU A 81 -3.95 2.04 22.82
C GLU A 81 -3.99 0.51 22.80
N PHE A 82 -3.52 -0.09 21.71
CA PHE A 82 -3.46 -1.54 21.56
C PHE A 82 -2.01 -1.96 21.32
N ASP A 83 -1.44 -2.73 22.24
CA ASP A 83 -0.12 -3.34 22.06
C ASP A 83 -0.23 -4.87 21.93
N PRO A 84 -0.01 -5.45 20.73
CA PRO A 84 0.02 -6.89 20.52
C PRO A 84 0.99 -7.68 21.43
N ALA A 85 2.06 -7.04 21.94
CA ALA A 85 3.06 -7.69 22.78
C ALA A 85 2.62 -7.81 24.25
N THR A 86 1.78 -6.90 24.75
CA THR A 86 1.30 -6.87 26.15
C THR A 86 -0.21 -7.07 26.31
N ALA A 87 -0.98 -7.07 25.22
CA ALA A 87 -2.42 -7.32 25.22
C ALA A 87 -2.78 -8.66 25.87
N THR A 88 -3.70 -8.60 26.84
CA THR A 88 -4.16 -9.77 27.61
C THR A 88 -5.07 -10.68 26.77
N PRO A 89 -5.27 -11.95 27.15
CA PRO A 89 -6.21 -12.85 26.46
C PRO A 89 -7.65 -12.31 26.36
N ASP A 90 -8.05 -11.46 27.31
CA ASP A 90 -9.36 -10.82 27.34
C ASP A 90 -9.51 -9.70 26.29
N VAL A 91 -8.45 -8.90 26.13
CA VAL A 91 -8.31 -7.88 25.06
C VAL A 91 -8.28 -8.56 23.68
N TRP A 92 -7.48 -9.61 23.51
CA TRP A 92 -7.45 -10.41 22.28
C TRP A 92 -8.81 -11.02 21.94
N ARG A 93 -9.54 -11.55 22.93
CA ARG A 93 -10.89 -12.11 22.70
C ARG A 93 -11.85 -11.05 22.13
N ARG A 94 -11.82 -9.81 22.63
CA ARG A 94 -12.63 -8.70 22.06
C ARG A 94 -12.15 -8.31 20.67
N TYR A 95 -10.84 -8.21 20.46
CA TYR A 95 -10.26 -7.89 19.15
C TYR A 95 -10.63 -8.93 18.08
N HIS A 96 -10.58 -10.23 18.41
CA HIS A 96 -10.94 -11.28 17.47
C HIS A 96 -12.45 -11.34 17.19
N ALA A 97 -13.31 -10.97 18.15
CA ALA A 97 -14.74 -10.79 17.90
C ALA A 97 -14.99 -9.68 16.87
N TYR A 98 -14.37 -8.50 17.05
CA TYR A 98 -14.34 -7.42 16.07
C TYR A 98 -13.82 -7.88 14.70
N ARG A 99 -12.69 -8.60 14.68
CA ARG A 99 -12.03 -9.06 13.44
C ARG A 99 -12.91 -10.00 12.63
N ARG A 100 -13.63 -10.91 13.30
CA ARG A 100 -14.62 -11.80 12.66
C ARG A 100 -15.81 -11.00 12.13
N ALA A 101 -16.36 -10.07 12.91
CA ALA A 101 -17.44 -9.19 12.45
C ALA A 101 -17.02 -8.39 11.21
N ARG A 102 -15.82 -7.78 11.22
CA ARG A 102 -15.30 -7.01 10.09
C ARG A 102 -15.04 -7.87 8.85
N ALA A 103 -14.56 -9.10 9.00
CA ALA A 103 -14.40 -10.01 7.86
C ALA A 103 -15.73 -10.29 7.15
N ILE A 104 -16.80 -10.53 7.92
CA ILE A 104 -18.16 -10.79 7.38
C ILE A 104 -18.66 -9.60 6.54
N GLU A 105 -18.47 -8.35 6.99
CA GLU A 105 -18.91 -7.17 6.22
C GLU A 105 -17.91 -6.70 5.14
N SER A 106 -16.71 -7.28 4.97
CA SER A 106 -15.73 -6.87 3.92
C SER A 106 -15.49 -7.91 2.82
N ASP A 107 -15.35 -9.17 3.23
CA ASP A 107 -14.89 -10.30 2.41
C ASP A 107 -15.49 -11.62 2.96
N PRO A 108 -16.83 -11.78 2.95
CA PRO A 108 -17.51 -12.92 3.59
C PRO A 108 -17.13 -14.30 3.00
N ASP A 109 -16.64 -14.34 1.76
CA ASP A 109 -16.16 -15.55 1.09
C ASP A 109 -14.71 -15.91 1.47
N ASP A 110 -13.97 -15.03 2.14
CA ASP A 110 -12.59 -15.26 2.53
C ASP A 110 -12.51 -15.77 3.98
N PRO A 111 -11.74 -16.86 4.26
CA PRO A 111 -11.60 -17.39 5.60
C PRO A 111 -10.81 -16.44 6.50
N VAL A 112 -11.25 -16.32 7.75
CA VAL A 112 -10.56 -15.54 8.78
C VAL A 112 -9.29 -16.28 9.22
N VAL A 113 -8.15 -15.59 9.21
CA VAL A 113 -6.86 -16.11 9.70
C VAL A 113 -7.03 -16.64 11.14
N PRO A 114 -6.58 -17.85 11.51
CA PRO A 114 -6.71 -18.36 12.88
C PRO A 114 -6.18 -17.38 13.95
N ASP A 115 -6.88 -17.29 15.09
CA ASP A 115 -6.61 -16.29 16.14
C ASP A 115 -5.12 -16.27 16.55
N ALA A 116 -4.55 -17.40 16.95
CA ALA A 116 -3.14 -17.51 17.35
C ALA A 116 -2.12 -17.16 16.24
N VAL A 117 -2.42 -17.49 14.98
CA VAL A 117 -1.55 -17.17 13.83
C VAL A 117 -1.56 -15.66 13.55
N PHE A 118 -2.73 -15.03 13.70
CA PHE A 118 -2.86 -13.58 13.57
C PHE A 118 -2.17 -12.83 14.72
N GLU A 119 -2.34 -13.29 15.96
CA GLU A 119 -1.63 -12.73 17.12
C GLU A 119 -0.11 -12.78 16.95
N GLN A 120 0.44 -13.92 16.50
CA GLN A 120 1.87 -14.06 16.30
C GLN A 120 2.36 -13.17 15.16
N GLY A 121 1.67 -13.15 14.01
CA GLY A 121 2.07 -12.33 12.86
C GLY A 121 2.12 -10.84 13.21
N TRP A 122 1.14 -10.35 13.97
CA TRP A 122 1.12 -8.94 14.39
C TRP A 122 2.20 -8.61 15.43
N ARG A 123 2.62 -9.58 16.27
CA ARG A 123 3.81 -9.42 17.13
C ARG A 123 5.10 -9.37 16.31
N ASP A 124 5.22 -10.20 15.28
CA ASP A 124 6.39 -10.25 14.39
C ASP A 124 6.52 -9.00 13.51
N GLU A 125 5.40 -8.33 13.18
CA GLU A 125 5.37 -7.04 12.49
C GLU A 125 6.00 -5.92 13.34
N ARG A 126 5.78 -5.89 14.66
CA ARG A 126 6.38 -4.88 15.56
C ARG A 126 7.89 -5.04 15.77
N LEU A 127 8.49 -6.13 15.29
CA LEU A 127 9.95 -6.35 15.30
C LEU A 127 10.67 -5.65 14.13
N ASP A 128 9.95 -4.94 13.25
CA ASP A 128 10.54 -4.02 12.29
C ASP A 128 11.15 -2.80 13.01
N HIS A 129 12.47 -2.69 12.91
CA HIS A 129 13.25 -1.67 13.60
C HIS A 129 13.24 -0.31 12.88
N ASP A 130 12.91 -0.26 11.58
CA ASP A 130 13.03 0.94 10.75
C ASP A 130 11.71 1.74 10.67
N TRP A 131 10.59 1.14 11.09
CA TRP A 131 9.26 1.77 11.11
C TRP A 131 8.72 1.99 12.52
N ALA A 132 8.05 3.12 12.73
CA ALA A 132 7.27 3.39 13.94
C ALA A 132 5.83 2.89 13.72
N TYR A 133 5.21 2.36 14.78
CA TYR A 133 3.87 1.74 14.72
C TYR A 133 3.03 2.19 15.90
N HIS A 134 1.88 2.81 15.63
CA HIS A 134 0.86 3.14 16.62
C HIS A 134 -0.47 2.46 16.27
N GLU A 135 -0.92 1.59 17.17
CA GLU A 135 -2.19 0.85 17.08
C GLU A 135 -3.14 1.26 18.20
N ALA A 136 -4.43 1.34 17.90
CA ALA A 136 -5.47 1.66 18.86
C ALA A 136 -6.79 0.96 18.51
N VAL A 137 -7.56 0.63 19.54
CA VAL A 137 -8.94 0.14 19.42
C VAL A 137 -9.91 1.20 19.88
N VAL A 138 -11.09 1.19 19.28
CA VAL A 138 -12.25 1.94 19.77
C VAL A 138 -13.17 0.96 20.46
N GLU A 139 -13.42 1.15 21.75
CA GLU A 139 -14.28 0.29 22.56
C GLU A 139 -15.61 0.98 22.85
N ALA A 140 -16.71 0.22 22.79
CA ALA A 140 -18.05 0.65 23.15
C ALA A 140 -18.81 -0.56 23.72
N ASP A 141 -19.65 -0.40 24.74
CA ASP A 141 -20.43 -1.49 25.36
C ASP A 141 -19.63 -2.78 25.66
N GLY A 142 -18.34 -2.65 26.01
CA GLY A 142 -17.45 -3.78 26.31
C GLY A 142 -17.00 -4.61 25.09
N GLN A 143 -17.14 -4.08 23.87
CA GLN A 143 -16.67 -4.68 22.61
C GLN A 143 -15.77 -3.69 21.83
N VAL A 144 -14.85 -4.22 21.02
CA VAL A 144 -14.11 -3.41 20.04
C VAL A 144 -15.02 -3.16 18.84
N VAL A 145 -15.17 -1.90 18.44
CA VAL A 145 -16.08 -1.46 17.36
C VAL A 145 -15.37 -0.78 16.20
N ALA A 146 -14.13 -0.33 16.43
CA ALA A 146 -13.21 0.07 15.38
C ALA A 146 -11.75 -0.17 15.75
N THR A 147 -10.88 -0.12 14.75
CA THR A 147 -9.41 -0.11 14.90
C THR A 147 -8.84 1.08 14.15
N PHE A 148 -7.76 1.64 14.70
CA PHE A 148 -6.88 2.61 14.05
C PHE A 148 -5.46 2.05 14.08
N GLY A 149 -4.82 1.96 12.91
CA GLY A 149 -3.41 1.55 12.80
C GLY A 149 -2.65 2.55 11.96
N SER A 150 -1.50 3.01 12.45
CA SER A 150 -0.67 4.03 11.81
C SER A 150 0.80 3.63 11.84
N GLU A 151 1.48 3.82 10.72
CA GLU A 151 2.88 3.47 10.53
C GLU A 151 3.62 4.55 9.71
N ALA A 152 4.88 4.79 10.03
CA ALA A 152 5.75 5.71 9.28
C ALA A 152 7.23 5.32 9.46
N PRO A 153 8.12 5.62 8.49
CA PRO A 153 9.55 5.42 8.66
C PRO A 153 10.08 6.23 9.85
N LYS A 154 10.98 5.66 10.67
CA LYS A 154 11.63 6.37 11.77
C LYS A 154 12.72 7.32 11.25
N PRO A 155 12.94 8.48 11.87
CA PRO A 155 14.05 9.37 11.55
C PRO A 155 15.41 8.66 11.53
N GLY A 156 16.15 8.80 10.43
CA GLY A 156 17.49 8.23 10.24
C GLY A 156 17.53 6.85 9.58
N THR A 157 16.39 6.26 9.24
CA THR A 157 16.30 5.00 8.50
C THR A 157 16.38 5.23 6.98
N PRO A 158 16.63 4.19 6.17
CA PRO A 158 16.76 4.28 4.71
C PRO A 158 15.52 4.85 4.03
N ASP A 159 14.33 4.38 4.42
CA ASP A 159 13.05 4.84 3.86
C ASP A 159 12.74 6.29 4.24
N TYR A 160 13.20 6.73 5.42
CA TYR A 160 12.99 8.10 5.88
C TYR A 160 13.56 9.14 4.92
N ALA A 161 14.67 8.84 4.24
CA ALA A 161 15.32 9.75 3.31
C ALA A 161 14.44 10.11 2.09
N ASN A 162 13.55 9.19 1.68
CA ASN A 162 12.68 9.34 0.50
C ASN A 162 11.20 9.54 0.87
N ASN A 163 10.77 9.04 2.03
CA ASN A 163 9.36 8.91 2.42
C ASN A 163 9.08 9.34 3.87
N GLY A 164 10.03 9.98 4.57
CA GLY A 164 9.86 10.40 5.97
C GLY A 164 8.78 11.47 6.20
N HIS A 165 8.32 12.13 5.13
CA HIS A 165 7.14 13.01 5.17
C HIS A 165 5.81 12.23 5.16
N MET A 166 5.84 10.92 4.89
CA MET A 166 4.65 10.09 4.76
C MET A 166 4.31 9.37 6.07
N MET A 167 3.03 9.38 6.40
CA MET A 167 2.44 8.45 7.37
C MET A 167 1.38 7.62 6.65
N PHE A 168 1.48 6.31 6.75
CA PHE A 168 0.41 5.42 6.32
C PHE A 168 -0.53 5.20 7.51
N SER A 169 -1.83 5.32 7.30
CA SER A 169 -2.79 5.05 8.39
C SER A 169 -4.09 4.47 7.86
N SER A 170 -4.72 3.67 8.71
CA SER A 170 -5.90 2.88 8.43
C SER A 170 -6.94 3.02 9.55
N ALA A 171 -8.21 2.87 9.18
CA ALA A 171 -9.34 2.88 10.11
C ALA A 171 -10.48 2.02 9.59
N ALA A 172 -10.92 1.07 10.41
CA ALA A 172 -12.00 0.15 10.08
C ALA A 172 -13.06 0.18 11.19
N VAL A 173 -14.28 0.60 10.86
CA VAL A 173 -15.41 0.76 11.80
C VAL A 173 -16.53 -0.19 11.40
N LEU A 174 -17.02 -1.00 12.35
CA LEU A 174 -18.17 -1.89 12.12
C LEU A 174 -19.41 -1.09 11.72
N GLU A 175 -20.25 -1.65 10.84
CA GLU A 175 -21.37 -0.94 10.21
C GLU A 175 -22.30 -0.19 11.19
N PRO A 176 -22.76 -0.77 12.32
CA PRO A 176 -23.63 -0.08 13.28
C PRO A 176 -23.00 1.15 13.94
N TRP A 177 -21.67 1.21 13.97
CA TRP A 177 -20.88 2.25 14.65
C TRP A 177 -20.39 3.35 13.68
N ARG A 178 -20.68 3.21 12.39
CA ARG A 178 -20.35 4.22 11.38
C ARG A 178 -21.20 5.48 11.61
N ARG A 179 -20.71 6.63 11.10
CA ARG A 179 -21.33 7.96 11.23
C ARG A 179 -21.40 8.54 12.66
N GLN A 180 -21.00 7.81 13.70
CA GLN A 180 -20.96 8.28 15.09
C GLN A 180 -19.69 9.09 15.48
N GLY A 181 -19.07 9.79 14.52
CA GLY A 181 -17.86 10.60 14.77
C GLY A 181 -16.52 9.85 14.84
N ILE A 182 -16.51 8.53 14.99
CA ILE A 182 -15.29 7.68 15.10
C ILE A 182 -14.25 7.99 14.00
N GLY A 183 -14.68 8.12 12.73
CA GLY A 183 -13.77 8.45 11.63
C GLY A 183 -13.11 9.84 11.73
N ARG A 184 -13.73 10.81 12.42
CA ARG A 184 -13.08 12.09 12.76
C ARG A 184 -12.14 11.96 13.96
N ALA A 185 -12.40 11.02 14.86
CA ALA A 185 -11.50 10.72 15.97
C ALA A 185 -10.19 10.09 15.49
N TRP A 186 -10.25 9.18 14.51
CA TRP A 186 -9.09 8.67 13.78
C TRP A 186 -8.20 9.79 13.23
N LEU A 187 -8.79 10.82 12.60
CA LEU A 187 -8.02 11.94 12.05
C LEU A 187 -7.32 12.79 13.13
N ARG A 188 -7.92 12.93 14.32
CA ARG A 188 -7.24 13.55 15.47
C ARG A 188 -6.09 12.68 15.98
N HIS A 189 -6.28 11.36 15.98
CA HIS A 189 -5.24 10.38 16.34
C HIS A 189 -4.03 10.47 15.41
N VAL A 190 -4.27 10.51 14.09
CA VAL A 190 -3.23 10.75 13.07
C VAL A 190 -2.50 12.07 13.31
N LEU A 191 -3.22 13.17 13.53
CA LEU A 191 -2.61 14.48 13.79
C LEU A 191 -1.75 14.51 15.07
N ALA A 192 -2.16 13.80 16.11
CA ALA A 192 -1.40 13.70 17.35
C ALA A 192 -0.07 12.94 17.17
N TRP A 193 -0.05 11.94 16.28
CA TRP A 193 1.09 11.05 16.08
C TRP A 193 2.08 11.53 14.99
N MET A 194 1.62 12.33 14.02
CA MET A 194 2.47 12.92 12.97
C MET A 194 3.76 13.61 13.46
N PRO A 195 3.75 14.42 14.53
CA PRO A 195 4.96 15.06 15.06
C PRO A 195 6.04 14.10 15.55
N GLU A 196 5.67 12.90 16.05
CA GLU A 196 6.64 11.93 16.61
C GLU A 196 7.54 11.31 15.54
N THR A 197 7.01 11.22 14.31
CA THR A 197 7.70 10.62 13.17
C THR A 197 8.24 11.68 12.21
N GLY A 198 7.80 12.93 12.31
CA GLY A 198 8.14 14.00 11.37
C GLY A 198 7.27 14.01 10.11
N ALA A 199 6.30 13.10 10.02
CA ALA A 199 5.39 13.01 8.88
C ALA A 199 4.49 14.25 8.75
N THR A 200 4.20 14.63 7.50
CA THR A 200 3.33 15.75 7.15
C THR A 200 2.18 15.37 6.22
N THR A 201 2.24 14.19 5.59
CA THR A 201 1.25 13.70 4.63
C THR A 201 0.67 12.36 5.08
N LEU A 202 -0.64 12.34 5.39
CA LEU A 202 -1.38 11.11 5.58
C LEU A 202 -1.59 10.44 4.22
N THR A 203 -1.18 9.18 4.11
CA THR A 203 -1.50 8.28 3.01
C THR A 203 -2.47 7.21 3.51
N ALA A 204 -3.63 7.13 2.87
CA ALA A 204 -4.74 6.27 3.27
C ALA A 204 -5.46 5.74 2.04
N SER A 205 -6.02 4.53 2.08
CA SER A 205 -6.68 3.97 0.91
C SER A 205 -8.01 3.28 1.22
N ALA A 206 -8.96 3.27 0.28
CA ALA A 206 -10.28 2.68 0.50
C ALA A 206 -10.85 2.02 -0.75
N HIS A 207 -11.43 0.84 -0.56
CA HIS A 207 -12.14 0.09 -1.59
C HIS A 207 -13.66 0.00 -1.35
N GLU A 208 -14.10 0.27 -0.12
CA GLU A 208 -15.53 0.31 0.22
C GLU A 208 -16.16 1.66 -0.14
N PRO A 209 -17.44 1.72 -0.54
CA PRO A 209 -18.08 2.97 -0.99
C PRO A 209 -18.05 4.09 0.05
N ASP A 210 -18.25 3.75 1.32
CA ASP A 210 -18.28 4.70 2.44
C ASP A 210 -16.88 5.21 2.81
N GLY A 211 -15.86 4.33 2.79
CA GLY A 211 -14.46 4.67 2.97
C GLY A 211 -13.96 5.58 1.86
N ARG A 212 -14.33 5.31 0.59
CA ARG A 212 -14.04 6.21 -0.53
C ARG A 212 -14.74 7.55 -0.35
N ALA A 213 -16.00 7.58 0.06
CA ALA A 213 -16.72 8.83 0.31
C ALA A 213 -16.07 9.65 1.45
N PHE A 214 -15.62 9.00 2.52
CA PHE A 214 -14.91 9.65 3.63
C PHE A 214 -13.55 10.22 3.20
N LEU A 215 -12.73 9.44 2.49
CA LEU A 215 -11.44 9.92 1.99
C LEU A 215 -11.59 10.99 0.91
N ARG A 216 -12.65 10.95 0.08
CA ARG A 216 -12.98 12.05 -0.85
C ARG A 216 -13.35 13.34 -0.16
N TRP A 217 -14.16 13.27 0.91
CA TRP A 217 -14.44 14.44 1.75
C TRP A 217 -13.15 15.02 2.35
N LEU A 218 -12.26 14.18 2.84
CA LEU A 218 -10.99 14.58 3.45
C LEU A 218 -10.01 15.19 2.43
N ALA A 219 -9.66 14.43 1.39
CA ALA A 219 -8.49 14.61 0.54
C ALA A 219 -8.79 14.99 -0.93
N GLY A 220 -10.05 14.93 -1.36
CA GLY A 220 -10.43 15.05 -2.78
C GLY A 220 -10.32 13.73 -3.54
N GLU A 221 -10.11 13.78 -4.86
CA GLU A 221 -9.99 12.56 -5.67
C GLU A 221 -8.69 11.76 -5.36
N PRO A 222 -8.70 10.43 -5.53
CA PRO A 222 -7.53 9.60 -5.21
C PRO A 222 -6.35 9.92 -6.12
N LYS A 223 -5.15 9.89 -5.53
CA LYS A 223 -3.87 10.05 -6.22
C LYS A 223 -3.54 8.88 -7.14
N GLN A 224 -3.98 7.69 -6.77
CA GLN A 224 -3.83 6.46 -7.54
C GLN A 224 -5.07 5.57 -7.37
N LEU A 225 -5.47 4.86 -8.43
CA LEU A 225 -6.42 3.76 -8.38
C LEU A 225 -5.70 2.43 -8.61
N LEU A 226 -5.87 1.49 -7.68
CA LEU A 226 -5.41 0.10 -7.82
C LEU A 226 -6.58 -0.80 -8.17
N ARG A 227 -6.48 -1.46 -9.32
CA ARG A 227 -7.41 -2.50 -9.78
C ARG A 227 -6.99 -3.85 -9.22
N TYR A 228 -7.81 -4.39 -8.33
CA TYR A 228 -7.70 -5.76 -7.84
C TYR A 228 -8.36 -6.70 -8.84
N SER A 229 -7.57 -7.62 -9.39
CA SER A 229 -8.03 -8.59 -10.38
C SER A 229 -7.85 -10.02 -9.91
N ARG A 230 -8.76 -10.90 -10.34
CA ARG A 230 -8.66 -12.35 -10.14
C ARG A 230 -9.00 -13.10 -11.41
N THR A 231 -8.44 -14.29 -11.58
CA THR A 231 -8.79 -15.24 -12.64
C THR A 231 -9.08 -16.61 -12.01
N ASP A 232 -10.02 -17.37 -12.57
CA ASP A 232 -10.33 -18.72 -12.09
C ASP A 232 -9.23 -19.67 -12.57
N PHE A 233 -8.43 -20.16 -11.64
CA PHE A 233 -7.26 -20.99 -11.88
C PHE A 233 -7.60 -22.31 -12.58
N ARG A 234 -8.81 -22.84 -12.32
CA ARG A 234 -9.29 -24.12 -12.83
C ARG A 234 -9.69 -24.06 -14.30
N THR A 235 -9.97 -22.86 -14.81
CA THR A 235 -10.41 -22.63 -16.21
C THR A 235 -9.42 -21.78 -17.02
N LEU A 236 -8.18 -21.61 -16.52
CA LEU A 236 -7.10 -20.98 -17.26
C LEU A 236 -6.84 -21.64 -18.63
N ASP A 237 -6.55 -20.82 -19.64
CA ASP A 237 -6.09 -21.29 -20.94
C ASP A 237 -4.63 -21.79 -20.84
N TRP A 238 -4.49 -23.05 -20.40
CA TRP A 238 -3.19 -23.73 -20.29
C TRP A 238 -2.48 -23.87 -21.64
N THR A 239 -3.19 -23.87 -22.76
CA THR A 239 -2.61 -23.87 -24.12
C THR A 239 -1.93 -22.54 -24.41
N MET A 240 -2.55 -21.40 -24.05
CA MET A 240 -1.89 -20.10 -24.13
C MET A 240 -0.73 -19.98 -23.15
N VAL A 241 -0.87 -20.47 -21.90
CA VAL A 241 0.22 -20.48 -20.92
C VAL A 241 1.44 -21.23 -21.48
N GLN A 242 1.25 -22.44 -22.03
CA GLN A 242 2.34 -23.20 -22.64
C GLN A 242 2.94 -22.46 -23.85
N ARG A 243 2.11 -21.93 -24.76
CA ARG A 243 2.58 -21.14 -25.91
C ARG A 243 3.44 -19.94 -25.51
N TRP A 244 3.13 -19.25 -24.39
CA TRP A 244 3.96 -18.14 -23.91
C TRP A 244 5.33 -18.58 -23.39
N VAL A 245 5.46 -19.83 -22.93
CA VAL A 245 6.76 -20.44 -22.60
C VAL A 245 7.51 -20.80 -23.89
N ASP A 246 6.84 -21.43 -24.85
CA ASP A 246 7.45 -21.88 -26.11
C ASP A 246 7.94 -20.69 -26.97
N GLU A 247 7.14 -19.62 -27.05
CA GLU A 247 7.51 -18.40 -27.77
C GLU A 247 8.73 -17.68 -27.16
N ALA A 248 9.03 -17.87 -25.87
CA ALA A 248 10.07 -17.12 -25.19
C ALA A 248 11.47 -17.45 -25.72
N ALA A 249 11.74 -18.72 -26.04
CA ALA A 249 13.02 -19.17 -26.58
C ALA A 249 13.40 -18.45 -27.89
N GLY A 250 12.41 -18.15 -28.75
CA GLY A 250 12.62 -17.42 -30.00
C GLY A 250 12.67 -15.89 -29.84
N ARG A 251 11.96 -15.34 -28.84
CA ARG A 251 11.90 -13.88 -28.59
C ARG A 251 13.03 -13.34 -27.70
N ALA A 252 13.61 -14.18 -26.86
CA ALA A 252 14.64 -13.81 -25.88
C ALA A 252 15.86 -14.76 -25.98
N PRO A 253 16.55 -14.83 -27.14
CA PRO A 253 17.72 -15.69 -27.31
C PRO A 253 18.80 -15.34 -26.27
N GLY A 254 19.46 -16.36 -25.75
CA GLY A 254 20.51 -16.23 -24.72
C GLY A 254 20.02 -15.81 -23.33
N HIS A 255 18.73 -15.56 -23.13
CA HIS A 255 18.17 -15.29 -21.81
C HIS A 255 17.85 -16.61 -21.08
N THR A 256 18.14 -16.68 -19.77
CA THR A 256 17.92 -17.88 -18.96
C THR A 256 16.88 -17.62 -17.89
N LEU A 257 15.93 -18.56 -17.71
CA LEU A 257 14.91 -18.47 -16.67
C LEU A 257 15.26 -19.40 -15.49
N GLU A 258 15.20 -18.85 -14.29
CA GLU A 258 15.43 -19.53 -13.02
C GLU A 258 14.15 -19.54 -12.17
N ILE A 259 13.98 -20.56 -11.36
CA ILE A 259 12.81 -20.79 -10.50
C ILE A 259 13.30 -21.16 -9.11
N HIS A 260 12.86 -20.41 -8.11
CA HIS A 260 13.11 -20.67 -6.70
C HIS A 260 11.78 -20.90 -6.02
N THR A 261 11.50 -22.15 -5.64
CA THR A 261 10.23 -22.54 -5.01
C THR A 261 10.30 -22.45 -3.48
N HIS A 262 9.15 -22.18 -2.85
CA HIS A 262 8.94 -22.05 -1.40
C HIS A 262 9.66 -20.88 -0.71
N ARG A 263 10.97 -20.73 -0.95
CA ARG A 263 11.84 -19.70 -0.36
C ARG A 263 13.05 -19.43 -1.26
N LEU A 264 13.43 -18.17 -1.39
CA LEU A 264 14.66 -17.77 -2.06
C LEU A 264 15.85 -18.03 -1.13
N PRO A 265 16.93 -18.71 -1.59
CA PRO A 265 18.16 -18.90 -0.80
C PRO A 265 18.79 -17.58 -0.35
N GLU A 266 19.27 -17.51 0.90
CA GLU A 266 19.84 -16.27 1.48
C GLU A 266 21.00 -15.68 0.67
N ALA A 267 21.82 -16.54 0.04
CA ALA A 267 22.91 -16.12 -0.85
C ALA A 267 22.46 -15.33 -2.09
N LEU A 268 21.17 -15.33 -2.43
CA LEU A 268 20.60 -14.60 -3.57
C LEU A 268 19.81 -13.35 -3.16
N TRP A 269 19.69 -13.06 -1.86
CA TRP A 269 18.84 -11.98 -1.37
C TRP A 269 19.32 -10.60 -1.82
N GLU A 270 20.63 -10.30 -1.71
CA GLU A 270 21.18 -9.00 -2.15
C GLU A 270 20.96 -8.76 -3.65
N GLU A 271 21.14 -9.79 -4.48
CA GLU A 271 20.97 -9.70 -5.92
C GLU A 271 19.50 -9.50 -6.32
N TYR A 272 18.60 -10.31 -5.76
CA TYR A 272 17.15 -10.18 -5.98
C TYR A 272 16.64 -8.81 -5.55
N CYS A 273 17.04 -8.34 -4.36
CA CYS A 273 16.58 -7.06 -3.84
C CYS A 273 17.13 -5.87 -4.64
N ALA A 274 18.37 -5.93 -5.15
CA ALA A 274 18.90 -4.94 -6.09
C ALA A 274 18.10 -4.89 -7.40
N ALA A 275 17.81 -6.06 -8.00
CA ALA A 275 17.03 -6.15 -9.24
C ALA A 275 15.55 -5.74 -9.05
N ARG A 276 14.92 -6.12 -7.94
CA ARG A 276 13.57 -5.70 -7.55
C ARG A 276 13.50 -4.19 -7.33
N THR A 277 14.51 -3.61 -6.69
CA THR A 277 14.66 -2.15 -6.50
C THR A 277 14.74 -1.40 -7.82
N GLU A 278 15.50 -1.88 -8.80
CA GLU A 278 15.54 -1.28 -10.14
C GLU A 278 14.15 -1.32 -10.77
N GLN A 279 13.56 -2.51 -10.86
CA GLN A 279 12.32 -2.73 -11.60
C GLN A 279 11.11 -2.01 -10.97
N MET A 280 11.09 -1.83 -9.64
CA MET A 280 10.06 -1.08 -8.89
C MET A 280 10.04 0.42 -9.22
N ARG A 281 11.14 1.00 -9.72
CA ARG A 281 11.18 2.42 -10.14
C ARG A 281 10.27 2.71 -11.34
N HIS A 282 9.95 1.67 -12.11
CA HIS A 282 9.16 1.78 -13.34
C HIS A 282 7.68 1.40 -13.17
N ILE A 283 7.25 1.03 -11.96
CA ILE A 283 5.83 0.80 -11.69
C ILE A 283 5.13 2.16 -11.54
N PRO A 284 3.99 2.40 -12.22
CA PRO A 284 3.25 3.65 -12.08
C PRO A 284 2.80 3.91 -10.63
N ARG A 285 3.17 5.07 -10.09
CA ARG A 285 2.70 5.62 -8.80
C ARG A 285 1.63 6.71 -9.00
N ASP A 286 1.29 7.01 -10.25
CA ASP A 286 0.34 8.04 -10.67
C ASP A 286 0.62 9.39 -10.01
N GLY A 287 -0.34 9.96 -9.27
CA GLY A 287 -0.20 11.22 -8.56
C GLY A 287 0.31 11.11 -7.13
N LEU A 288 0.85 9.95 -6.72
CA LEU A 288 1.38 9.77 -5.37
C LEU A 288 2.69 10.56 -5.18
N ASP A 289 2.70 11.40 -4.15
CA ASP A 289 3.90 11.94 -3.52
C ASP A 289 4.55 10.81 -2.71
N MET A 290 5.42 10.04 -3.38
CA MET A 290 6.11 8.86 -2.85
C MET A 290 7.43 8.67 -3.60
N GLY A 291 8.53 8.62 -2.85
CA GLY A 291 9.88 8.43 -3.38
C GLY A 291 10.15 7.00 -3.87
N ASP A 292 11.40 6.73 -4.22
CA ASP A 292 11.80 5.38 -4.63
C ASP A 292 11.98 4.44 -3.43
N TRP A 293 11.35 3.27 -3.55
CA TRP A 293 11.51 2.13 -2.65
C TRP A 293 12.84 1.39 -2.92
N VAL A 294 13.59 1.03 -1.87
CA VAL A 294 14.93 0.40 -1.95
C VAL A 294 14.99 -0.87 -1.10
N PHE A 295 14.81 -2.03 -1.72
CA PHE A 295 14.79 -3.32 -1.03
C PHE A 295 16.20 -3.83 -0.69
N ASP A 296 16.37 -4.52 0.43
CA ASP A 296 17.58 -5.28 0.79
C ASP A 296 17.32 -6.63 1.50
N ALA A 297 18.39 -7.32 1.91
CA ALA A 297 18.35 -8.63 2.56
C ALA A 297 17.72 -8.63 3.97
N GLY A 298 17.60 -7.48 4.62
CA GLY A 298 16.86 -7.24 5.86
C GLY A 298 15.36 -7.36 5.65
N ASP A 299 14.80 -6.64 4.67
CA ASP A 299 13.35 -6.74 4.35
C ASP A 299 12.97 -8.16 4.01
N LEU A 300 13.82 -8.83 3.22
CA LEU A 300 13.57 -10.18 2.79
C LEU A 300 13.65 -11.17 3.98
N ARG A 301 14.48 -10.88 4.99
CA ARG A 301 14.48 -11.60 6.27
C ARG A 301 13.19 -11.39 7.05
N ASP A 302 12.72 -10.14 7.17
CA ASP A 302 11.50 -9.80 7.92
C ASP A 302 10.25 -10.34 7.21
N PHE A 303 10.19 -10.26 5.88
CA PHE A 303 9.15 -10.90 5.06
C PHE A 303 9.17 -12.42 5.22
N TYR A 304 10.34 -13.06 5.19
CA TYR A 304 10.44 -14.51 5.40
C TYR A 304 10.06 -14.93 6.83
N ARG A 305 10.38 -14.13 7.87
CA ARG A 305 9.87 -14.35 9.24
C ARG A 305 8.33 -14.34 9.27
N GLN A 306 7.70 -13.35 8.62
CA GLN A 306 6.24 -13.30 8.54
C GLN A 306 5.67 -14.52 7.81
N LEU A 307 6.27 -14.94 6.68
CA LEU A 307 5.84 -16.13 5.94
C LEU A 307 5.98 -17.40 6.78
N ASP A 308 7.02 -17.55 7.60
CA ASP A 308 7.18 -18.68 8.53
C ASP A 308 6.01 -18.74 9.52
N THR A 309 5.61 -17.61 10.10
CA THR A 309 4.46 -17.52 11.01
C THR A 309 3.13 -17.89 10.35
N TYR A 310 2.95 -17.60 9.05
CA TYR A 310 1.77 -18.03 8.30
C TYR A 310 1.88 -19.43 7.67
N ALA A 311 3.01 -20.13 7.86
CA ALA A 311 3.39 -21.35 7.14
C ALA A 311 3.24 -21.21 5.60
N ALA A 312 3.59 -20.03 5.08
CA ALA A 312 3.33 -19.61 3.72
C ALA A 312 4.54 -19.80 2.80
N ASP A 313 4.27 -20.18 1.55
CA ASP A 313 5.28 -20.29 0.51
C ASP A 313 5.43 -18.97 -0.25
N HIS A 314 6.64 -18.71 -0.75
CA HIS A 314 6.94 -17.63 -1.69
C HIS A 314 7.82 -18.16 -2.82
N HIS A 315 7.23 -18.27 -4.01
CA HIS A 315 7.93 -18.70 -5.23
C HIS A 315 8.39 -17.48 -6.02
N VAL A 316 9.67 -17.45 -6.38
CA VAL A 316 10.28 -16.40 -7.21
C VAL A 316 10.70 -17.01 -8.55
N ILE A 317 10.33 -16.36 -9.65
CA ILE A 317 10.72 -16.74 -11.00
C ILE A 317 11.33 -15.51 -11.67
N TRP A 318 12.55 -15.66 -12.21
CA TRP A 318 13.21 -14.54 -12.89
C TRP A 318 13.90 -14.95 -14.19
N VAL A 319 14.28 -13.95 -14.97
CA VAL A 319 15.05 -14.11 -16.21
C VAL A 319 16.34 -13.30 -16.11
N ARG A 320 17.47 -13.92 -16.44
CA ARG A 320 18.75 -13.25 -16.69
C ARG A 320 18.93 -12.93 -18.16
N ASP A 321 19.58 -11.80 -18.45
CA ASP A 321 20.09 -11.48 -19.78
C ASP A 321 21.42 -12.21 -20.07
N PRO A 322 21.96 -12.19 -21.31
CA PRO A 322 23.24 -12.82 -21.64
C PRO A 322 24.46 -12.25 -20.89
N ALA A 323 24.32 -11.10 -20.21
CA ALA A 323 25.35 -10.54 -19.34
C ALA A 323 25.19 -10.97 -17.86
N GLY A 324 24.22 -11.84 -17.57
CA GLY A 324 23.93 -12.39 -16.25
C GLY A 324 23.02 -11.53 -15.37
N ARG A 325 22.55 -10.37 -15.83
CA ARG A 325 21.73 -9.44 -15.02
C ARG A 325 20.29 -9.94 -14.94
N ILE A 326 19.67 -9.91 -13.76
CA ILE A 326 18.23 -10.17 -13.60
C ILE A 326 17.42 -9.03 -14.24
N VAL A 327 16.75 -9.32 -15.36
CA VAL A 327 16.03 -8.33 -16.19
C VAL A 327 14.51 -8.49 -16.20
N ALA A 328 13.97 -9.59 -15.66
CA ALA A 328 12.54 -9.71 -15.38
C ALA A 328 12.33 -10.60 -14.14
N ILE A 329 11.36 -10.24 -13.31
CA ILE A 329 11.00 -10.96 -12.08
C ILE A 329 9.48 -11.11 -12.05
N THR A 330 8.99 -12.24 -11.53
CA THR A 330 7.66 -12.32 -10.92
C THR A 330 7.72 -13.18 -9.67
N ASP A 331 6.82 -12.93 -8.73
CA ASP A 331 6.68 -13.76 -7.55
C ASP A 331 5.21 -13.95 -7.14
N VAL A 332 4.99 -15.01 -6.36
CA VAL A 332 3.67 -15.46 -5.91
C VAL A 332 3.76 -16.12 -4.54
N GLY A 333 2.79 -15.78 -3.69
CA GLY A 333 2.61 -16.40 -2.37
C GLY A 333 1.42 -17.34 -2.32
N TYR A 334 1.56 -18.41 -1.54
CA TYR A 334 0.48 -19.31 -1.12
C TYR A 334 0.40 -19.30 0.40
N TYR A 335 -0.82 -19.17 0.93
CA TYR A 335 -1.08 -19.11 2.36
C TYR A 335 -2.04 -20.27 2.72
N PRO A 336 -1.63 -21.27 3.52
CA PRO A 336 -2.47 -22.42 3.84
C PRO A 336 -3.82 -22.08 4.51
N HIS A 337 -3.89 -20.93 5.19
CA HIS A 337 -5.12 -20.43 5.81
C HIS A 337 -6.09 -19.78 4.80
N GLN A 338 -5.70 -19.62 3.53
CA GLN A 338 -6.53 -19.18 2.39
C GLN A 338 -6.41 -20.20 1.23
N PRO A 339 -6.74 -21.50 1.47
CA PRO A 339 -6.30 -22.62 0.64
C PRO A 339 -6.90 -22.63 -0.77
N HIS A 340 -7.92 -21.81 -1.04
CA HIS A 340 -8.59 -21.66 -2.34
C HIS A 340 -7.91 -20.64 -3.26
N ARG A 341 -6.77 -20.05 -2.90
CA ARG A 341 -6.11 -19.04 -3.73
C ARG A 341 -4.59 -18.94 -3.57
N VAL A 342 -3.98 -18.32 -4.57
CA VAL A 342 -2.64 -17.71 -4.49
C VAL A 342 -2.70 -16.21 -4.81
N GLN A 343 -1.70 -15.47 -4.33
CA GLN A 343 -1.55 -14.04 -4.58
C GLN A 343 -0.24 -13.79 -5.34
N GLN A 344 -0.32 -13.34 -6.58
CA GLN A 344 0.82 -12.76 -7.29
C GLN A 344 1.11 -11.38 -6.69
N PHE A 345 2.35 -11.14 -6.29
CA PHE A 345 2.73 -9.88 -5.67
C PHE A 345 3.34 -8.92 -6.69
N PHE A 346 4.49 -9.27 -7.26
CA PHE A 346 5.26 -8.42 -8.16
C PHE A 346 5.39 -9.06 -9.55
N THR A 347 5.45 -8.19 -10.58
CA THR A 347 6.00 -8.54 -11.89
C THR A 347 6.69 -7.33 -12.48
N GLY A 348 8.01 -7.42 -12.65
CA GLY A 348 8.85 -6.37 -13.23
C GLY A 348 9.53 -6.83 -14.52
N VAL A 349 9.83 -5.87 -15.39
CA VAL A 349 10.73 -6.04 -16.54
C VAL A 349 11.56 -4.76 -16.69
N HIS A 350 12.88 -4.92 -16.57
CA HIS A 350 13.89 -3.87 -16.77
C HIS A 350 13.66 -3.18 -18.13
N PRO A 351 13.77 -1.84 -18.25
CA PRO A 351 13.52 -1.11 -19.50
C PRO A 351 14.18 -1.72 -20.73
N ASP A 352 15.49 -1.99 -20.64
CA ASP A 352 16.33 -2.56 -21.72
C ASP A 352 15.83 -3.92 -22.26
N ALA A 353 15.05 -4.67 -21.48
CA ALA A 353 14.57 -6.02 -21.82
C ALA A 353 13.08 -6.05 -22.21
N ARG A 354 12.44 -4.87 -22.38
CA ARG A 354 11.05 -4.76 -22.85
C ARG A 354 10.94 -5.14 -24.34
N GLY A 355 9.72 -5.47 -24.77
CA GLY A 355 9.46 -5.94 -26.14
C GLY A 355 9.74 -7.44 -26.37
N LEU A 356 10.71 -8.02 -25.66
CA LEU A 356 11.10 -9.44 -25.76
C LEU A 356 10.05 -10.43 -25.21
N GLY A 357 8.98 -9.94 -24.58
CA GLY A 357 7.90 -10.77 -24.03
C GLY A 357 8.18 -11.38 -22.65
N LEU A 358 9.29 -11.04 -21.98
CA LEU A 358 9.71 -11.63 -20.70
C LEU A 358 8.61 -11.62 -19.62
N GLY A 359 7.84 -10.53 -19.51
CA GLY A 359 6.73 -10.40 -18.56
C GLY A 359 5.62 -11.44 -18.76
N LYS A 360 5.44 -11.97 -19.98
CA LYS A 360 4.56 -13.11 -20.25
C LYS A 360 5.21 -14.43 -19.85
N TRP A 361 6.51 -14.59 -20.15
CA TRP A 361 7.26 -15.81 -19.87
C TRP A 361 7.34 -16.10 -18.37
N VAL A 362 7.70 -15.10 -17.55
CA VAL A 362 7.77 -15.27 -16.09
C VAL A 362 6.39 -15.58 -15.50
N LYS A 363 5.32 -14.91 -15.94
CA LYS A 363 3.94 -15.21 -15.49
C LYS A 363 3.46 -16.59 -15.92
N ALA A 364 3.78 -17.03 -17.14
CA ALA A 364 3.42 -18.36 -17.61
C ALA A 364 4.13 -19.46 -16.79
N ARG A 365 5.44 -19.30 -16.52
CA ARG A 365 6.20 -20.22 -15.67
C ARG A 365 5.73 -20.20 -14.22
N MET A 366 5.41 -19.03 -13.67
CA MET A 366 4.80 -18.90 -12.34
C MET A 366 3.48 -19.66 -12.23
N LEU A 367 2.59 -19.57 -13.23
CA LEU A 367 1.34 -20.34 -13.24
C LEU A 367 1.57 -21.85 -13.32
N GLN A 368 2.58 -22.30 -14.05
CA GLN A 368 2.98 -23.71 -14.08
C GLN A 368 3.54 -24.16 -12.72
N VAL A 369 4.39 -23.36 -12.07
CA VAL A 369 4.89 -23.64 -10.70
C VAL A 369 3.73 -23.76 -9.71
N VAL A 370 2.76 -22.84 -9.72
CA VAL A 370 1.57 -22.92 -8.86
C VAL A 370 0.76 -24.20 -9.14
N ARG A 371 0.55 -24.55 -10.41
CA ARG A 371 -0.19 -25.77 -10.79
C ARG A 371 0.49 -27.03 -10.31
N ASP A 372 1.80 -27.11 -10.48
CA ASP A 372 2.57 -28.31 -10.22
C ASP A 372 2.85 -28.48 -8.70
N ALA A 373 3.08 -27.37 -7.98
CA ALA A 373 3.30 -27.38 -6.52
C ALA A 373 2.03 -27.59 -5.69
N TYR A 374 0.86 -27.21 -6.21
CA TYR A 374 -0.43 -27.29 -5.49
C TYR A 374 -1.47 -28.16 -6.22
N ALA A 375 -1.02 -29.16 -6.98
CA ALA A 375 -1.88 -30.07 -7.73
C ALA A 375 -2.84 -30.88 -6.84
N ASP A 376 -2.55 -31.01 -5.54
CA ASP A 376 -3.39 -31.64 -4.52
C ASP A 376 -4.36 -30.67 -3.81
N ARG A 377 -4.39 -29.39 -4.21
CA ARG A 377 -5.20 -28.33 -3.59
C ARG A 377 -6.28 -27.82 -4.54
N ASP A 378 -7.44 -27.48 -3.98
CA ASP A 378 -8.55 -26.86 -4.71
C ASP A 378 -8.33 -25.35 -4.87
N ILE A 379 -7.28 -24.96 -5.60
CA ILE A 379 -6.98 -23.56 -5.91
C ILE A 379 -8.02 -23.04 -6.91
N HIS A 380 -8.88 -22.12 -6.46
CA HIS A 380 -9.88 -21.47 -7.30
C HIS A 380 -9.33 -20.20 -7.95
N TRP A 381 -8.53 -19.40 -7.25
CA TRP A 381 -8.18 -18.04 -7.70
C TRP A 381 -6.69 -17.75 -7.71
N VAL A 382 -6.22 -17.11 -8.78
CA VAL A 382 -5.00 -16.28 -8.73
C VAL A 382 -5.44 -14.83 -8.59
N ARG A 383 -4.98 -14.14 -7.54
CA ARG A 383 -5.24 -12.72 -7.29
C ARG A 383 -3.97 -11.88 -7.58
N THR A 384 -4.16 -10.65 -8.03
CA THR A 384 -3.10 -9.65 -8.23
C THR A 384 -3.70 -8.23 -8.20
N ASP A 385 -2.88 -7.20 -8.05
CA ASP A 385 -3.31 -5.81 -8.23
C ASP A 385 -2.28 -4.96 -8.97
N ASN A 386 -2.79 -3.97 -9.70
CA ASN A 386 -1.99 -3.05 -10.49
C ASN A 386 -2.61 -1.65 -10.46
N ALA A 387 -1.79 -0.61 -10.63
CA ALA A 387 -2.28 0.72 -11.00
C ALA A 387 -3.15 0.64 -12.26
N THR A 388 -4.30 1.32 -12.28
CA THR A 388 -5.22 1.34 -13.44
C THR A 388 -4.57 1.94 -14.69
N THR A 389 -3.48 2.70 -14.52
CA THR A 389 -2.65 3.30 -15.57
C THR A 389 -1.60 2.34 -16.14
N ASN A 390 -1.33 1.20 -15.50
CA ASN A 390 -0.34 0.22 -15.95
C ASN A 390 -0.90 -0.66 -17.10
N ALA A 391 -1.22 -0.01 -18.22
CA ALA A 391 -1.77 -0.64 -19.41
C ALA A 391 -0.96 -1.87 -19.90
N PRO A 392 0.39 -1.91 -19.87
CA PRO A 392 1.15 -3.09 -20.26
C PRO A 392 0.89 -4.32 -19.37
N MET A 393 0.83 -4.18 -18.04
CA MET A 393 0.51 -5.31 -17.16
C MET A 393 -0.97 -5.70 -17.24
N LEU A 394 -1.87 -4.72 -17.31
CA LEU A 394 -3.30 -4.98 -17.47
C LEU A 394 -3.58 -5.78 -18.76
N ALA A 395 -2.96 -5.43 -19.88
CA ALA A 395 -3.09 -6.15 -21.14
C ALA A 395 -2.52 -7.59 -21.12
N ILE A 396 -1.56 -7.90 -20.24
CA ILE A 396 -1.07 -9.27 -20.02
C ILE A 396 -2.06 -10.03 -19.12
N ASN A 397 -2.51 -9.41 -18.03
CA ASN A 397 -3.44 -10.00 -17.09
C ASN A 397 -4.80 -10.32 -17.74
N GLU A 398 -5.33 -9.42 -18.58
CA GLU A 398 -6.60 -9.63 -19.28
C GLU A 398 -6.54 -10.77 -20.30
N ARG A 399 -5.37 -11.01 -20.93
CA ARG A 399 -5.14 -12.19 -21.77
C ARG A 399 -5.15 -13.47 -20.95
N LEU A 400 -4.57 -13.46 -19.74
CA LEU A 400 -4.66 -14.54 -18.74
C LEU A 400 -6.05 -14.68 -18.09
N GLY A 401 -7.07 -13.98 -18.60
CA GLY A 401 -8.45 -14.05 -18.10
C GLY A 401 -8.70 -13.31 -16.78
N PHE A 402 -7.74 -12.54 -16.26
CA PHE A 402 -7.96 -11.74 -15.06
C PHE A 402 -9.04 -10.69 -15.28
N ARG A 403 -10.05 -10.69 -14.40
CA ARG A 403 -11.12 -9.70 -14.34
C ARG A 403 -11.00 -8.90 -13.06
N GLU A 404 -11.34 -7.61 -13.16
CA GLU A 404 -11.50 -6.76 -11.99
C GLU A 404 -12.58 -7.35 -11.07
N TYR A 405 -12.32 -7.34 -9.76
CA TYR A 405 -13.33 -7.66 -8.74
C TYR A 405 -13.44 -6.60 -7.64
N ARG A 406 -12.46 -5.69 -7.55
CA ARG A 406 -12.41 -4.61 -6.55
C ARG A 406 -11.50 -3.47 -7.06
N VAL A 407 -11.81 -2.23 -6.71
CA VAL A 407 -10.93 -1.07 -6.97
C VAL A 407 -10.69 -0.33 -5.66
N ARG A 408 -9.42 -0.06 -5.36
CA ARG A 408 -8.99 0.74 -4.20
C ARG A 408 -8.43 2.07 -4.66
N GLY A 409 -8.96 3.17 -4.12
CA GLY A 409 -8.33 4.48 -4.29
C GLY A 409 -7.34 4.74 -3.16
N ILE A 410 -6.13 5.19 -3.48
CA ILE A 410 -5.14 5.71 -2.54
C ILE A 410 -5.24 7.24 -2.55
N TYR A 411 -5.31 7.83 -1.37
CA TYR A 411 -5.49 9.26 -1.13
C TYR A 411 -4.33 9.77 -0.30
N GLN A 412 -3.94 11.01 -0.55
CA GLN A 412 -2.93 11.72 0.24
C GLN A 412 -3.43 13.09 0.64
N VAL A 413 -3.19 13.48 1.89
CA VAL A 413 -3.65 14.75 2.46
C VAL A 413 -2.60 15.30 3.43
N HIS A 414 -2.26 16.58 3.28
CA HIS A 414 -1.33 17.25 4.17
C HIS A 414 -1.99 17.51 5.54
N ARG A 415 -1.21 17.41 6.62
CA ARG A 415 -1.71 17.53 8.00
C ARG A 415 -2.52 18.82 8.23
N ASP A 416 -2.10 19.93 7.64
CA ASP A 416 -2.78 21.22 7.81
C ASP A 416 -4.21 21.19 7.21
N GLN A 417 -4.42 20.45 6.12
CA GLN A 417 -5.75 20.21 5.53
C GLN A 417 -6.58 19.26 6.41
N ILE A 418 -5.96 18.31 7.12
CA ILE A 418 -6.66 17.47 8.11
C ILE A 418 -7.14 18.34 9.29
N ALA A 419 -6.27 19.24 9.77
CA ALA A 419 -6.58 20.20 10.84
C ALA A 419 -7.73 21.14 10.43
N GLU A 420 -7.66 21.75 9.24
CA GLU A 420 -8.75 22.57 8.67
C GLU A 420 -10.09 21.79 8.58
N ARG A 421 -10.06 20.54 8.11
CA ARG A 421 -11.26 19.66 8.02
C ARG A 421 -11.86 19.28 9.37
N LEU A 422 -11.08 19.38 10.44
CA LEU A 422 -11.49 19.12 11.82
C LEU A 422 -11.81 20.39 12.62
N GLY A 423 -11.34 21.56 12.18
CA GLY A 423 -11.46 22.84 12.89
C GLY A 423 -10.57 22.91 14.14
N VAL A 424 -9.34 22.40 14.05
CA VAL A 424 -8.35 22.36 15.15
C VAL A 424 -7.03 23.02 14.75
#